data_AF-A0A935ZPY1-F1
#
_entry.id   AF-A0A935ZPY1-F1
#
_cell.length_a   1.000
_cell.length_b   1.000
_cell.length_c   1.000
_cell.angle_alpha   90.00
_cell.angle_beta   90.00
_cell.angle_gamma   90.00
#
_symmetry.space_group_name_H-M   'P 1'
#
loop_
_entity.id
_entity.type
_entity.pdbx_description
1 polymer ?
#
loop_
_entity_poly.entity_id
_entity_poly.type
_entity_poly.pdbx_seq_one_letter_code
_entity_poly.pdbx_strand_id
1 'polypeptide(L)'
;MVASAVPDEYDTTLVAARASGRRLFAVERERWGTTHAEIGAYLLALWGLPDAIVDAVAHHDGPSIAEVGVAPQLAAAVAVAAALDDGMPPSAEDVALLGPDAHALIHAAEAA
;
A
#
# COMPACT_ATOMS: atom_id res chain seq x y z
N MET A 1 5.61 9.34 10.98
CA MET A 1 5.45 7.88 10.91
C MET A 1 6.80 7.19 10.67
N VAL A 2 7.49 7.39 9.54
CA VAL A 2 8.98 7.36 9.50
C VAL A 2 9.48 8.67 8.92
N ALA A 3 8.82 9.14 7.85
CA ALA A 3 8.98 10.48 7.29
C ALA A 3 9.00 11.62 8.33
N SER A 4 8.14 11.55 9.35
CA SER A 4 8.11 12.60 10.39
C SER A 4 9.24 12.49 11.41
N ALA A 5 9.82 11.30 11.59
CA ALA A 5 10.92 11.07 12.53
C ALA A 5 12.27 11.35 11.88
N VAL A 6 12.40 11.04 10.59
CA VAL A 6 13.64 11.16 9.80
C VAL A 6 13.34 11.66 8.37
N PRO A 7 12.89 12.91 8.20
CA PRO A 7 12.40 13.43 6.91
C PRO A 7 13.44 13.34 5.80
N ASP A 8 14.68 13.79 6.06
CA ASP A 8 15.74 13.79 5.06
C ASP A 8 16.10 12.36 4.59
N GLU A 9 16.15 11.40 5.51
CA GLU A 9 16.46 10.00 5.19
C GLU A 9 15.29 9.32 4.46
N TYR A 10 14.06 9.74 4.75
CA TYR A 10 12.88 9.25 4.06
C TYR A 10 12.83 9.71 2.60
N ASP A 11 13.16 10.98 2.33
CA ASP A 11 13.26 11.48 0.95
C ASP A 11 14.30 10.70 0.13
N THR A 12 15.47 10.39 0.72
CA THR A 12 16.46 9.54 0.04
C THR A 12 15.94 8.13 -0.22
N THR A 13 15.06 7.63 0.64
CA THR A 13 14.47 6.29 0.53
C THR A 13 13.43 6.26 -0.61
N LEU A 14 12.59 7.29 -0.73
CA LEU A 14 11.66 7.45 -1.84
C LEU A 14 12.40 7.53 -3.19
N VAL A 15 13.47 8.33 -3.26
CA VAL A 15 14.30 8.44 -4.46
C VAL A 15 14.97 7.11 -4.80
N ALA A 16 15.50 6.39 -3.81
CA ALA A 16 16.14 5.10 -4.02
C ALA A 16 15.15 4.01 -4.49
N ALA A 17 13.95 3.98 -3.92
CA ALA A 17 12.88 3.05 -4.33
C ALA A 17 12.52 3.27 -5.80
N ARG A 18 12.25 4.54 -6.18
CA ARG A 18 11.94 4.92 -7.57
C ARG A 18 13.08 4.60 -8.53
N ALA A 19 14.32 4.98 -8.20
CA ALA A 19 15.47 4.76 -9.06
C ALA A 19 15.81 3.27 -9.26
N SER A 20 15.50 2.42 -8.29
CA SER A 20 15.72 0.97 -8.37
C SER A 20 14.53 0.19 -8.93
N GLY A 21 13.39 0.84 -9.19
CA GLY A 21 12.15 0.18 -9.59
C GLY A 21 11.61 -0.78 -8.51
N ARG A 22 12.02 -0.60 -7.26
CA ARG A 22 11.60 -1.43 -6.13
C ARG A 22 10.43 -0.76 -5.42
N ARG A 23 9.49 -1.58 -4.94
CA ARG A 23 8.38 -1.10 -4.11
C ARG A 23 8.92 -0.47 -2.82
N LEU A 24 8.33 0.65 -2.40
CA LEU A 24 8.77 1.42 -1.25
C LEU A 24 8.86 0.56 0.01
N PHE A 25 7.82 -0.21 0.32
CA PHE A 25 7.77 -1.07 1.51
C PHE A 25 8.97 -2.04 1.60
N ALA A 26 9.50 -2.51 0.47
CA ALA A 26 10.64 -3.42 0.45
C ALA A 26 11.94 -2.70 0.84
N VAL A 27 12.08 -1.43 0.44
CA VAL A 27 13.22 -0.58 0.83
C VAL A 27 13.10 -0.15 2.29
N GLU A 28 11.90 0.21 2.75
CA GLU A 28 11.64 0.56 4.15
C GLU A 28 11.98 -0.60 5.09
N ARG A 29 11.51 -1.80 4.75
CA ARG A 29 11.76 -3.02 5.54
C ARG A 29 13.26 -3.33 5.65
N GLU A 30 14.00 -3.16 4.57
CA GLU A 30 15.46 -3.36 4.60
C GLU A 30 16.18 -2.32 5.46
N ARG A 31 15.73 -1.06 5.44
CA ARG A 31 16.39 0.03 6.16
C ARG A 31 16.04 0.07 7.65
N TRP A 32 14.78 -0.19 7.99
CA TRP A 32 14.24 0.07 9.33
C TRP A 32 13.59 -1.15 9.98
N GLY A 33 13.50 -2.28 9.29
CA GLY A 33 12.86 -3.49 9.80
C GLY A 33 11.33 -3.39 9.91
N THR A 34 10.73 -2.32 9.39
CA THR A 34 9.28 -2.10 9.37
C THR A 34 8.87 -1.29 8.13
N THR A 35 7.57 -1.21 7.85
CA THR A 35 7.01 -0.47 6.71
C THR A 35 6.05 0.63 7.15
N HIS A 36 5.77 1.58 6.25
CA HIS A 36 4.76 2.60 6.50
C HIS A 36 3.37 1.98 6.77
N ALA A 37 3.03 0.89 6.07
CA ALA A 37 1.81 0.11 6.26
C ALA A 37 1.68 -0.44 7.70
N GLU A 38 2.74 -1.06 8.22
CA GLU A 38 2.77 -1.64 9.57
C GLU A 38 2.62 -0.57 10.66
N ILE A 39 3.35 0.55 10.52
CA ILE A 39 3.25 1.65 11.49
C ILE A 39 1.87 2.34 11.41
N GLY A 40 1.31 2.48 10.21
CA GLY A 40 -0.02 3.02 9.98
C GLY A 40 -1.08 2.16 10.67
N ALA A 41 -1.04 0.85 10.45
CA ALA A 41 -1.93 -0.10 11.10
C ALA A 41 -1.82 -0.05 12.63
N TYR A 42 -0.60 -0.02 13.16
CA TYR A 42 -0.37 0.09 14.61
C TYR A 42 -1.02 1.34 15.22
N LEU A 43 -0.91 2.49 14.55
CA LEU A 43 -1.52 3.73 15.03
C LEU A 43 -3.04 3.71 14.93
N LEU A 44 -3.60 3.14 13.86
CA LEU A 44 -5.05 3.00 13.70
C LEU A 44 -5.64 2.07 14.77
N ALA A 45 -4.94 0.98 15.09
CA ALA A 45 -5.32 0.10 16.20
C ALA A 45 -5.30 0.84 17.54
N LEU A 46 -4.28 1.66 17.79
CA LEU A 46 -4.18 2.47 19.01
C LEU A 46 -5.33 3.49 19.13
N TRP A 47 -5.82 4.01 18.00
CA TRP A 47 -6.96 4.93 17.95
C TRP A 47 -8.33 4.21 18.01
N GLY A 48 -8.35 2.87 18.06
CA GLY A 48 -9.58 2.10 18.20
C GLY A 48 -10.38 1.96 16.92
N LEU A 49 -9.73 2.00 15.76
CA LEU A 49 -10.40 1.73 14.48
C LEU A 49 -10.75 0.23 14.37
N PRO A 50 -11.80 -0.12 13.60
CA PRO A 50 -12.17 -1.52 13.37
C PRO A 50 -11.03 -2.35 12.77
N ASP A 51 -10.91 -3.62 13.21
CA ASP A 51 -9.87 -4.55 12.76
C ASP A 51 -9.80 -4.68 11.23
N ALA A 52 -10.94 -4.65 10.54
CA ALA A 52 -10.97 -4.69 9.08
C ALA A 52 -10.21 -3.52 8.42
N ILE A 53 -10.21 -2.33 9.04
CA ILE A 53 -9.44 -1.18 8.54
C ILE A 53 -7.96 -1.34 8.87
N VAL A 54 -7.66 -1.80 10.09
CA VAL A 54 -6.29 -2.04 10.55
C VAL A 54 -5.61 -3.09 9.67
N ASP A 55 -6.29 -4.20 9.42
CA ASP A 55 -5.81 -5.31 8.59
C ASP A 55 -5.63 -4.88 7.14
N ALA A 56 -6.57 -4.10 6.59
CA ALA A 56 -6.46 -3.58 5.24
C ALA A 56 -5.21 -2.71 5.07
N VAL A 57 -4.93 -1.83 6.03
CA VAL A 57 -3.75 -0.98 5.99
C VAL A 57 -2.47 -1.78 6.19
N ALA A 58 -2.45 -2.75 7.11
CA ALA A 58 -1.25 -3.55 7.40
C ALA A 58 -0.76 -4.38 6.20
N HIS A 59 -1.68 -4.82 5.34
CA HIS A 59 -1.38 -5.82 4.31
C HIS A 59 -1.56 -5.33 2.86
N HIS A 60 -1.86 -4.05 2.63
CA HIS A 60 -2.08 -3.51 1.28
C HIS A 60 -0.86 -3.60 0.34
N ASP A 61 0.35 -3.76 0.89
CA ASP A 61 1.60 -3.91 0.13
C ASP A 61 1.98 -5.37 -0.18
N GLY A 62 1.20 -6.35 0.33
CA GLY A 62 1.53 -7.78 0.28
C GLY A 62 0.99 -8.52 -0.95
N PRO A 63 1.56 -9.68 -1.30
CA PRO A 63 1.25 -10.43 -2.53
C PRO A 63 -0.07 -11.19 -2.52
N SER A 64 -0.88 -11.15 -1.46
CA SER A 64 -2.21 -11.73 -1.48
C SER A 64 -3.09 -11.10 -0.41
N ILE A 65 -3.83 -10.09 -0.81
CA ILE A 65 -4.94 -9.54 -0.02
C ILE A 65 -6.03 -10.61 0.21
N ALA A 66 -6.07 -11.65 -0.62
CA ALA A 66 -6.97 -12.79 -0.47
C ALA A 66 -6.64 -13.70 0.74
N GLU A 67 -5.41 -13.64 1.27
CA GLU A 67 -5.01 -14.36 2.50
C GLU A 67 -5.26 -13.55 3.78
N VAL A 68 -5.50 -12.24 3.65
CA VAL A 68 -5.83 -11.33 4.76
C VAL A 68 -7.32 -11.46 5.05
N GLY A 69 -7.70 -11.55 6.33
CA GLY A 69 -9.07 -11.81 6.76
C GLY A 69 -10.13 -10.79 6.31
N VAL A 70 -10.81 -10.13 7.24
CA VAL A 70 -12.07 -9.42 6.97
C VAL A 70 -11.87 -8.26 5.97
N ALA A 71 -12.74 -8.19 4.95
CA ALA A 71 -12.84 -7.13 3.93
C ALA A 71 -11.67 -7.02 2.90
N PRO A 72 -11.43 -8.07 2.10
CA PRO A 72 -10.37 -8.07 1.09
C PRO A 72 -10.57 -7.01 -0.01
N GLN A 73 -11.81 -6.55 -0.26
CA GLN A 73 -12.03 -5.43 -1.17
C GLN A 73 -11.47 -4.09 -0.64
N LEU A 74 -11.46 -3.91 0.68
CA LEU A 74 -10.95 -2.67 1.30
C LEU A 74 -9.43 -2.61 1.16
N ALA A 75 -8.76 -3.71 1.49
CA ALA A 75 -7.32 -3.85 1.29
C ALA A 75 -6.95 -3.66 -0.19
N ALA A 76 -7.68 -4.29 -1.12
CA ALA A 76 -7.46 -4.13 -2.54
C ALA A 76 -7.63 -2.68 -3.02
N ALA A 77 -8.61 -1.95 -2.48
CA ALA A 77 -8.80 -0.54 -2.83
C ALA A 77 -7.61 0.31 -2.40
N VAL A 78 -7.07 0.06 -1.20
CA VAL A 78 -5.89 0.76 -0.68
C VAL A 78 -4.64 0.39 -1.50
N ALA A 79 -4.47 -0.88 -1.83
CA ALA A 79 -3.34 -1.36 -2.64
C ALA A 79 -3.32 -0.74 -4.05
N VAL A 80 -4.48 -0.67 -4.70
CA VAL A 80 -4.63 -0.02 -6.01
C VAL A 80 -4.33 1.47 -5.92
N ALA A 81 -4.85 2.17 -4.90
CA ALA A 81 -4.57 3.59 -4.71
C ALA A 81 -3.07 3.86 -4.48
N ALA A 82 -2.40 3.03 -3.69
CA ALA A 82 -0.97 3.13 -3.43
C ALA A 82 -0.15 2.92 -4.71
N ALA A 83 -0.48 1.91 -5.52
CA ALA A 83 0.20 1.66 -6.79
C ALA A 83 0.10 2.86 -7.75
N LEU A 84 -1.09 3.48 -7.85
CA LEU A 84 -1.31 4.66 -8.67
C LEU A 84 -0.48 5.87 -8.20
N ASP A 85 -0.39 6.10 -6.88
CA ASP A 85 0.45 7.18 -6.31
C ASP A 85 1.95 6.94 -6.56
N ASP A 86 2.37 5.68 -6.51
CA ASP A 86 3.74 5.26 -6.83
C ASP A 86 4.08 5.34 -8.32
N GLY A 87 3.08 5.56 -9.20
CA GLY A 87 3.23 5.49 -10.65
C GLY A 87 3.53 4.07 -11.15
N MET A 88 3.14 3.06 -10.38
CA MET A 88 3.32 1.65 -10.69
C MET A 88 1.99 1.02 -11.10
N PRO A 89 1.98 0.05 -12.03
CA PRO A 89 0.74 -0.64 -12.37
C PRO A 89 0.22 -1.41 -11.13
N PRO A 90 -1.08 -1.30 -10.81
CA PRO A 90 -1.69 -2.10 -9.76
C PRO A 90 -1.66 -3.60 -10.11
N SER A 91 -1.70 -4.47 -9.10
CA SER A 91 -1.70 -5.91 -9.36
C SER A 91 -3.04 -6.34 -9.96
N ALA A 92 -3.02 -7.24 -10.95
CA ALA A 92 -4.24 -7.73 -11.59
C ALA A 92 -5.20 -8.42 -10.60
N GLU A 93 -4.65 -9.01 -9.53
CA GLU A 93 -5.42 -9.67 -8.46
C GLU A 93 -6.17 -8.64 -7.60
N ASP A 94 -5.50 -7.57 -7.17
CA ASP A 94 -6.14 -6.50 -6.40
C ASP A 94 -7.25 -5.81 -7.20
N VAL A 95 -7.01 -5.58 -8.50
CA VAL A 95 -8.04 -5.01 -9.37
C VAL A 95 -9.23 -5.97 -9.54
N ALA A 96 -8.98 -7.27 -9.69
CA ALA A 96 -10.04 -8.26 -9.81
C ALA A 96 -10.91 -8.34 -8.54
N LEU A 97 -10.30 -8.15 -7.37
CA LEU A 97 -10.97 -8.10 -6.06
C LEU A 97 -11.95 -6.93 -5.91
N LEU A 98 -11.74 -5.82 -6.64
CA LEU A 98 -12.62 -4.65 -6.64
C LEU A 98 -13.88 -4.83 -7.50
N GLY A 99 -13.96 -5.90 -8.28
CA GLY A 99 -15.09 -6.19 -9.17
C GLY A 99 -15.02 -5.48 -10.53
N PRO A 100 -15.98 -5.78 -11.43
CA PRO A 100 -15.91 -5.42 -12.84
C PRO A 100 -15.92 -3.90 -13.11
N ASP A 101 -16.60 -3.11 -12.26
CA ASP A 101 -16.71 -1.66 -12.43
C ASP A 101 -15.39 -0.92 -12.11
N ALA A 102 -14.56 -1.48 -11.22
CA ALA A 102 -13.27 -0.91 -10.86
C ALA A 102 -12.19 -1.15 -11.93
N HIS A 103 -12.25 -2.29 -12.62
CA HIS A 103 -11.34 -2.60 -13.73
C HIS A 103 -11.44 -1.53 -14.84
N ALA A 104 -12.67 -1.06 -15.12
CA ALA A 104 -12.91 0.00 -16.12
C ALA A 104 -12.35 1.37 -15.72
N LEU A 105 -12.32 1.71 -14.43
CA LEU A 105 -11.80 2.98 -13.93
C LEU A 105 -10.27 3.06 -13.99
N ILE A 106 -9.57 1.94 -13.80
CA ILE A 106 -8.11 1.88 -13.86
C ILE A 106 -7.62 2.03 -15.31
N HIS A 107 -8.24 1.33 -16.26
CA HIS A 107 -7.95 1.50 -17.69
C HIS A 107 -8.24 2.91 -18.20
N ALA A 108 -9.21 3.61 -17.60
CA ALA A 108 -9.50 5.01 -17.94
C ALA A 108 -8.44 5.99 -17.40
N ALA A 109 -7.77 5.66 -16.30
CA ALA A 109 -6.72 6.50 -15.70
C ALA A 109 -5.36 6.37 -16.42
N GLU A 110 -5.08 5.22 -17.03
CA GLU A 110 -3.85 5.00 -17.82
C GLU A 110 -3.88 5.65 -19.22
N ALA A 111 -5.05 6.13 -19.66
CA ALA A 111 -5.27 6.71 -21.00
C ALA A 111 -5.28 8.25 -21.03
N ALA A 112 -5.01 8.93 -19.91
CA ALA A 112 -5.02 10.38 -19.74
C ALA A 112 -3.61 10.93 -19.43
#